data_AF-A0A6B8V9L9-F1
#
_entry.id   AF-A0A6B8V9L9-F1
#
_cell.length_a   1.000
_cell.length_b   1.000
_cell.length_c   1.000
_cell.angle_alpha   90.00
_cell.angle_beta   90.00
_cell.angle_gamma   90.00
#
_symmetry.space_group_name_H-M   'P 1'
#
loop_
_entity.id
_entity.type
_entity.pdbx_description
1 polymer ?
#
loop_
_entity_poly.entity_id
_entity_poly.type
_entity_poly.pdbx_seq_one_letter_code
_entity_poly.pdbx_strand_id
1 'polypeptide(L)'
;MPSYRLKPRLPFWKIAGVAVALMVSPSLLSLVIPQVDDDRSQVTLGMVGIDWEVPIYWPDGGELVCEEAGDVMFPMWQCEGAKVHTLIMEDSEDAEITLQRAMRALLVVPISEGEFVRDGDVLLYETAEGIGLSKQSEGHTMIAVVEGDKRRPYAALILHELRDGQGELPDLSELGVQA
;
A
#
# COMPACT_ATOMS: atom_id res chain seq x y z
N MET A 1 -24.49 59.72 31.71
CA MET A 1 -23.88 58.93 30.62
C MET A 1 -24.98 58.12 29.94
N PRO A 2 -25.25 58.32 28.64
CA PRO A 2 -26.28 57.54 27.96
C PRO A 2 -25.76 56.13 27.68
N SER A 3 -26.44 55.10 28.20
CA SER A 3 -26.12 53.70 27.92
C SER A 3 -26.81 53.28 26.63
N TYR A 4 -26.01 53.03 25.58
CA TYR A 4 -26.50 52.53 24.31
C TYR A 4 -26.92 51.05 24.46
N ARG A 5 -28.23 50.79 24.49
CA ARG A 5 -28.78 49.43 24.41
C ARG A 5 -29.15 49.12 22.96
N LEU A 6 -28.33 48.30 22.30
CA LEU A 6 -28.69 47.67 21.02
C LEU A 6 -29.98 46.86 21.22
N LYS A 7 -31.11 47.33 20.68
CA LYS A 7 -32.32 46.52 20.53
C LYS A 7 -32.09 45.58 19.34
N PRO A 8 -31.98 44.25 19.53
CA PRO A 8 -31.89 43.34 18.40
C PRO A 8 -33.19 43.44 17.61
N ARG A 9 -33.10 43.91 16.36
CA ARG A 9 -34.26 44.04 15.44
C ARG A 9 -34.70 42.69 14.87
N LEU A 10 -33.87 41.66 15.00
CA LEU A 10 -34.15 40.32 14.50
C LEU A 10 -34.61 39.42 15.66
N PRO A 11 -35.76 38.74 15.54
CA PRO A 11 -36.23 37.80 16.54
C PRO A 11 -35.25 36.62 16.64
N PHE A 12 -34.86 36.27 17.86
CA PHE A 12 -33.87 35.22 18.17
C PHE A 12 -34.14 33.89 17.44
N TRP A 13 -35.42 33.53 17.26
CA TRP A 13 -35.85 32.35 16.51
C TRP A 13 -35.39 32.32 15.04
N LYS A 14 -35.27 33.48 14.38
CA LYS A 14 -34.75 33.55 13.00
C LYS A 14 -33.25 33.28 12.96
N ILE A 15 -32.51 33.79 13.96
CA ILE A 15 -31.07 33.55 14.08
C ILE A 15 -30.83 32.07 14.39
N ALA A 16 -31.60 31.50 15.32
CA ALA A 16 -31.53 30.08 15.65
C ALA A 16 -31.87 29.20 14.45
N GLY A 17 -32.93 29.53 13.69
CA GLY A 17 -33.30 28.79 12.49
C GLY A 17 -32.22 28.81 11.40
N VAL A 18 -31.59 29.97 11.16
CA VAL A 18 -30.48 30.09 10.21
C VAL A 18 -29.24 29.32 10.70
N ALA A 19 -28.93 29.38 12.00
CA ALA A 19 -27.82 28.63 12.57
C ALA A 19 -28.02 27.11 12.44
N VAL A 20 -29.23 26.62 12.70
CA VAL A 20 -29.57 25.20 12.51
C VAL A 20 -29.49 24.82 11.04
N ALA A 21 -30.01 25.65 10.13
CA ALA A 21 -29.92 25.39 8.69
C ALA A 21 -28.46 25.32 8.21
N LEU A 22 -27.58 26.19 8.74
CA LEU A 22 -26.15 26.17 8.44
C LEU A 22 -25.43 24.97 9.04
N MET A 23 -25.86 24.47 10.20
CA MET A 23 -25.28 23.26 10.81
C MET A 23 -25.74 21.97 10.12
N VAL A 24 -26.94 21.95 9.55
CA VAL A 24 -27.50 20.77 8.86
C VAL A 24 -27.07 20.73 7.39
N SER A 25 -26.67 21.87 6.80
CA SER A 25 -26.27 21.92 5.39
C SER A 25 -25.12 20.96 5.01
N PRO A 26 -24.05 20.78 5.83
CA PRO A 26 -22.97 19.86 5.50
C PRO A 26 -23.45 18.40 5.45
N SER A 27 -24.35 18.01 6.36
CA SER A 27 -24.94 16.67 6.42
C SER A 27 -25.90 16.39 5.26
N LEU A 28 -26.56 17.42 4.72
CA LEU A 28 -27.39 17.27 3.52
C LEU A 28 -26.53 17.17 2.26
N LEU A 29 -25.40 17.90 2.21
CA LEU A 29 -24.44 17.81 1.11
C LEU A 29 -23.75 16.43 1.09
N SER A 30 -23.47 15.83 2.25
CA SER A 30 -22.87 14.48 2.31
C SER A 30 -23.79 13.36 1.81
N LEU A 31 -25.09 13.61 1.66
CA LEU A 31 -26.03 12.64 1.06
C LEU A 31 -26.04 12.68 -0.47
N VAL A 32 -25.61 13.79 -1.08
CA VAL A 32 -25.64 14.02 -2.52
C VAL A 32 -24.28 13.77 -3.16
N ILE A 33 -23.20 13.99 -2.42
CA ILE A 33 -21.84 13.69 -2.85
C ILE A 33 -21.62 12.19 -2.60
N PRO A 34 -21.49 11.34 -3.65
CA PRO A 34 -21.02 9.98 -3.45
C PRO A 34 -19.69 10.07 -2.72
N GLN A 35 -19.55 9.35 -1.60
CA GLN A 35 -18.25 9.16 -0.97
C GLN A 35 -17.45 8.32 -1.96
N VAL A 36 -16.68 9.00 -2.81
CA VAL A 36 -15.62 8.36 -3.56
C VAL A 36 -14.56 8.13 -2.50
N ASP A 37 -14.56 6.94 -1.91
CA ASP A 37 -13.38 6.40 -1.24
C ASP A 37 -12.33 6.28 -2.33
N ASP A 38 -11.66 7.40 -2.63
CA ASP A 38 -10.53 7.51 -3.55
C ASP A 38 -9.26 7.00 -2.88
N ASP A 39 -9.41 6.07 -1.93
CA ASP A 39 -8.33 5.35 -1.26
C ASP A 39 -7.74 4.28 -2.21
N ARG A 40 -8.02 4.35 -3.52
CA ARG A 40 -7.45 3.44 -4.51
C ARG A 40 -6.30 4.13 -5.22
N SER A 41 -5.08 3.71 -4.92
CA SER A 41 -3.86 4.23 -5.54
C SER A 41 -3.15 3.15 -6.36
N GLN A 42 -2.26 3.59 -7.25
CA GLN A 42 -1.36 2.67 -7.93
C GLN A 42 -0.45 2.00 -6.90
N VAL A 43 -0.28 0.68 -7.01
CA VAL A 43 0.68 -0.07 -6.22
C VAL A 43 2.08 0.33 -6.66
N THR A 44 2.83 0.96 -5.77
CA THR A 44 4.20 1.42 -6.03
C THR A 44 5.11 0.94 -4.91
N LEU A 45 6.10 0.11 -5.24
CA LEU A 45 7.10 -0.30 -4.26
C LEU A 45 8.02 0.87 -3.99
N GLY A 46 8.21 1.22 -2.74
CA GLY A 46 8.94 2.41 -2.36
C GLY A 46 8.72 2.76 -0.91
N MET A 47 9.29 3.88 -0.49
CA MET A 47 9.02 4.50 0.80
C MET A 47 9.22 6.01 0.64
N VAL A 48 8.35 6.80 1.27
CA VAL A 48 8.48 8.25 1.21
C VAL A 48 9.81 8.72 1.80
N GLY A 49 10.50 9.58 1.05
CA GLY A 49 11.81 10.11 1.43
C GLY A 49 12.99 9.37 0.78
N ILE A 50 12.74 8.31 0.02
CA ILE A 50 13.74 7.61 -0.78
C ILE A 50 13.30 7.68 -2.25
N ASP A 51 14.15 8.21 -3.13
CA ASP A 51 13.83 8.45 -4.54
C ASP A 51 13.76 7.16 -5.40
N TRP A 52 13.74 5.99 -4.77
CA TRP A 52 13.67 4.69 -5.45
C TRP A 52 12.26 4.11 -5.34
N GLU A 53 11.50 4.28 -6.42
CA GLU A 53 10.14 3.80 -6.56
C GLU A 53 10.01 2.87 -7.78
N VAL A 54 9.22 1.80 -7.63
CA VAL A 54 8.91 0.83 -8.68
C VAL A 54 7.39 0.71 -8.79
N PRO A 55 6.75 1.41 -9.75
CA PRO A 55 5.33 1.27 -10.01
C PRO A 55 5.01 -0.12 -10.58
N ILE A 56 3.89 -0.70 -10.17
CA ILE A 56 3.47 -2.02 -10.64
C ILE A 56 2.39 -1.89 -11.72
N TYR A 57 2.56 -2.65 -12.80
CA TYR A 57 1.63 -2.71 -13.92
C TYR A 57 1.11 -4.13 -14.15
N TRP A 58 -0.06 -4.20 -14.76
CA TRP A 58 -0.61 -5.42 -15.34
C TRP A 58 0.12 -5.76 -16.66
N PRO A 59 0.06 -7.02 -17.12
CA PRO A 59 0.73 -7.44 -18.36
C PRO A 59 0.22 -6.73 -19.63
N ASP A 60 -0.97 -6.14 -19.58
CA ASP A 60 -1.56 -5.34 -20.65
C ASP A 60 -1.09 -3.87 -20.64
N GLY A 61 -0.23 -3.51 -19.69
CA GLY A 61 0.30 -2.16 -19.47
C GLY A 61 -0.60 -1.26 -18.61
N GLY A 62 -1.72 -1.76 -18.09
CA GLY A 62 -2.57 -1.02 -17.16
C GLY A 62 -1.94 -0.87 -15.77
N GLU A 63 -2.18 0.24 -15.08
CA GLU A 63 -1.72 0.42 -13.70
C GLU A 63 -2.39 -0.59 -12.75
N LEU A 64 -1.61 -1.20 -11.86
CA LEU A 64 -2.18 -2.01 -10.79
C LEU A 64 -2.74 -1.09 -9.70
N VAL A 65 -4.06 -0.93 -9.66
CA VAL A 65 -4.75 -0.04 -8.71
C VAL A 65 -5.47 -0.85 -7.61
N CYS A 66 -5.03 -0.67 -6.37
CA CYS A 66 -5.55 -1.36 -5.19
C CYS A 66 -5.93 -0.38 -4.08
N GLU A 67 -6.69 -0.83 -3.08
CA GLU A 67 -7.05 -0.01 -1.92
C GLU A 67 -5.81 0.20 -1.04
N GLU A 68 -5.47 1.45 -0.76
CA GLU A 68 -4.40 1.85 0.15
C GLU A 68 -4.87 1.60 1.58
N ALA A 69 -4.13 0.76 2.30
CA ALA A 69 -4.49 0.36 3.66
C ALA A 69 -3.32 0.50 4.65
N GLY A 70 -2.13 0.85 4.15
CA GLY A 70 -0.94 1.16 4.96
C GLY A 70 -0.82 2.64 5.32
N ASP A 71 0.33 2.98 5.89
CA ASP A 71 0.71 4.37 6.12
C ASP A 71 1.91 4.77 5.23
N VAL A 72 2.28 6.03 5.28
CA VAL A 72 3.34 6.61 4.45
C VAL A 72 4.72 5.97 4.70
N MET A 73 4.96 5.43 5.91
CA MET A 73 6.22 4.80 6.30
C MET A 73 6.22 3.28 6.06
N PHE A 74 5.05 2.65 6.10
CA PHE A 74 4.82 1.24 5.81
C PHE A 74 3.70 1.13 4.77
N PRO A 75 3.99 1.47 3.50
CA PRO A 75 2.97 1.45 2.47
C PRO A 75 2.46 0.02 2.28
N MET A 76 1.14 -0.10 2.20
CA MET A 76 0.45 -1.37 2.05
C MET A 76 -0.82 -1.18 1.24
N TRP A 77 -1.04 -2.10 0.32
CA TRP A 77 -2.21 -2.12 -0.54
C TRP A 77 -2.99 -3.43 -0.35
N GLN A 78 -4.30 -3.29 -0.18
CA GLN A 78 -5.28 -4.35 -0.22
C GLN A 78 -5.80 -4.52 -1.65
N CYS A 79 -5.33 -5.57 -2.32
CA CYS A 79 -5.81 -5.98 -3.63
C CYS A 79 -6.86 -7.09 -3.50
N GLU A 80 -7.52 -7.46 -4.62
CA GLU A 80 -8.52 -8.52 -4.62
C GLU A 80 -7.88 -9.89 -4.35
N GLY A 81 -7.95 -10.34 -3.10
CA GLY A 81 -7.41 -11.63 -2.65
C GLY A 81 -5.92 -11.62 -2.31
N ALA A 82 -5.29 -10.44 -2.23
CA ALA A 82 -3.90 -10.30 -1.81
C ALA A 82 -3.65 -8.99 -1.08
N LYS A 83 -2.63 -8.95 -0.23
CA LYS A 83 -2.07 -7.70 0.33
C LYS A 83 -0.62 -7.58 -0.10
N VAL A 84 -0.23 -6.37 -0.49
CA VAL A 84 1.14 -6.04 -0.89
C VAL A 84 1.70 -5.06 0.11
N HIS A 85 2.79 -5.44 0.77
CA HIS A 85 3.54 -4.60 1.70
C HIS A 85 4.88 -4.23 1.06
N THR A 86 5.38 -3.03 1.33
CA THR A 86 6.72 -2.61 0.88
C THR A 86 7.49 -1.96 2.01
N LEU A 87 8.81 -2.13 2.00
CA LEU A 87 9.74 -1.38 2.83
C LEU A 87 11.10 -1.28 2.15
N ILE A 88 11.85 -0.24 2.51
CA ILE A 88 13.25 -0.09 2.09
C ILE A 88 14.11 -0.11 3.35
N MET A 89 15.20 -0.88 3.31
CA MET A 89 16.20 -0.95 4.37
C MET A 89 17.54 -0.46 3.87
N GLU A 90 18.26 0.29 4.69
CA GLU A 90 19.65 0.69 4.44
C GLU A 90 20.61 -0.43 4.89
N ASP A 91 21.71 -0.62 4.15
CA ASP A 91 22.88 -1.44 4.52
C ASP A 91 22.55 -2.86 5.03
N SER A 92 21.83 -3.65 4.23
CA SER A 92 21.62 -5.07 4.54
C SER A 92 22.87 -5.91 4.22
N GLU A 93 23.62 -6.33 5.24
CA GLU A 93 24.79 -7.22 5.08
C GLU A 93 24.41 -8.62 4.57
N ASP A 94 23.25 -9.15 4.98
CA ASP A 94 22.73 -10.47 4.61
C ASP A 94 21.30 -10.34 4.09
N ALA A 95 21.13 -10.49 2.78
CA ALA A 95 19.84 -10.31 2.10
C ALA A 95 18.79 -11.34 2.53
N GLU A 96 19.17 -12.60 2.78
CA GLU A 96 18.25 -13.67 3.15
C GLU A 96 17.70 -13.46 4.57
N ILE A 97 18.60 -13.17 5.52
CA ILE A 97 18.20 -12.87 6.90
C ILE A 97 17.37 -11.59 6.95
N THR A 98 17.72 -10.59 6.14
CA THR A 98 17.00 -9.31 6.08
C THR A 98 15.58 -9.52 5.54
N LEU A 99 15.43 -10.25 4.42
CA LEU A 99 14.14 -10.58 3.85
C LEU A 99 13.27 -11.40 4.82
N GLN A 100 13.86 -12.41 5.49
CA GLN A 100 13.14 -13.20 6.48
C GLN A 100 12.66 -12.35 7.67
N ARG A 101 13.48 -11.41 8.15
CA ARG A 101 13.11 -10.49 9.23
C ARG A 101 12.02 -9.52 8.79
N ALA A 102 12.13 -8.98 7.58
CA ALA A 102 11.13 -8.10 6.99
C ALA A 102 9.78 -8.80 6.86
N MET A 103 9.75 -10.05 6.36
CA MET A 103 8.52 -10.84 6.32
C MET A 103 7.90 -11.06 7.69
N ARG A 104 8.70 -11.39 8.72
CA ARG A 104 8.20 -11.50 10.10
C ARG A 104 7.60 -10.19 10.62
N ALA A 105 8.22 -9.07 10.28
CA ALA A 105 7.77 -7.75 10.73
C ALA A 105 6.46 -7.34 10.03
N LEU A 106 6.35 -7.57 8.72
CA LEU A 106 5.21 -7.14 7.91
C LEU A 106 3.98 -8.03 8.07
N LEU A 107 4.16 -9.35 8.16
CA LEU A 107 3.04 -10.29 8.26
C LEU A 107 2.48 -10.39 9.69
N VAL A 108 3.26 -9.98 10.71
CA VAL A 108 2.87 -10.00 12.13
C VAL A 108 2.38 -11.39 12.60
N VAL A 109 2.86 -12.45 11.94
CA VAL A 109 2.58 -13.85 12.27
C VAL A 109 3.88 -14.65 12.31
N PRO A 110 3.92 -15.78 13.03
CA PRO A 110 5.01 -16.73 12.88
C PRO A 110 5.07 -17.18 11.41
N ILE A 111 6.22 -16.98 10.78
CA ILE A 111 6.46 -17.49 9.44
C ILE A 111 7.05 -18.89 9.51
N SER A 112 6.55 -19.76 8.65
CA SER A 112 7.12 -21.09 8.41
C SER A 112 8.51 -20.99 7.77
N GLU A 113 9.30 -22.07 7.88
CA GLU A 113 10.48 -22.20 7.03
C GLU A 113 10.03 -22.27 5.57
N GLY A 114 10.85 -21.70 4.70
CA GLY A 114 10.54 -21.53 3.28
C GLY A 114 11.80 -21.72 2.45
N GLU A 115 11.66 -21.65 1.15
CA GLU A 115 12.77 -21.79 0.21
C GLU A 115 13.19 -20.42 -0.33
N PHE A 116 14.49 -20.18 -0.30
CA PHE A 116 15.08 -19.02 -0.97
C PHE A 116 15.39 -19.37 -2.42
N VAL A 117 14.89 -18.55 -3.33
CA VAL A 117 15.17 -18.64 -4.76
C VAL A 117 15.79 -17.32 -5.20
N ARG A 118 16.96 -17.42 -5.83
CA ARG A 118 17.61 -16.25 -6.42
C ARG A 118 17.37 -16.24 -7.92
N ASP A 119 16.97 -15.08 -8.41
CA ASP A 119 16.72 -14.86 -9.81
C ASP A 119 17.27 -13.48 -10.21
N GLY A 120 18.41 -13.51 -10.92
CA GLY A 120 19.20 -12.31 -11.16
C GLY A 120 19.65 -11.65 -9.86
N ASP A 121 19.29 -10.37 -9.71
CA ASP A 121 19.52 -9.52 -8.54
C ASP A 121 18.35 -9.53 -7.54
N VAL A 122 17.26 -10.24 -7.85
CA VAL A 122 16.11 -10.40 -6.97
C VAL A 122 16.24 -11.70 -6.18
N LEU A 123 15.99 -11.61 -4.89
CA LEU A 123 15.86 -12.75 -3.98
C LEU A 123 14.38 -12.92 -3.65
N LEU A 124 13.89 -14.16 -3.75
CA LEU A 124 12.52 -14.54 -3.45
C LEU A 124 12.52 -15.54 -2.29
N TYR A 125 11.54 -15.42 -1.40
CA TYR A 125 11.36 -16.29 -0.24
C TYR A 125 9.87 -16.58 -0.06
N GLU A 126 9.45 -17.81 -0.36
CA GLU A 126 8.05 -18.24 -0.20
C GLU A 126 7.88 -19.06 1.08
N THR A 127 6.84 -18.71 1.84
CA THR A 127 6.39 -19.45 3.01
C THR A 127 4.90 -19.78 2.88
N ALA A 128 4.36 -20.54 3.83
CA ALA A 128 2.93 -20.82 3.86
C ALA A 128 2.07 -19.56 4.05
N GLU A 129 2.64 -18.51 4.64
CA GLU A 129 1.95 -17.26 4.97
C GLU A 129 2.05 -16.22 3.84
N GLY A 130 3.18 -16.15 3.13
CA GLY A 130 3.40 -15.12 2.11
C GLY A 130 4.62 -15.35 1.22
N ILE A 131 4.82 -14.46 0.27
CA ILE A 131 5.99 -14.44 -0.62
C ILE A 131 6.70 -13.09 -0.44
N GLY A 132 7.95 -13.14 0.00
CA GLY A 132 8.84 -11.99 0.07
C GLY A 132 9.72 -11.91 -1.18
N LEU A 133 9.93 -10.70 -1.69
CA LEU A 133 10.89 -10.38 -2.74
C LEU A 133 11.80 -9.27 -2.24
N SER A 134 13.09 -9.32 -2.57
CA SER A 134 14.02 -8.24 -2.30
C SER A 134 14.97 -7.97 -3.46
N LYS A 135 15.21 -6.70 -3.77
CA LYS A 135 16.22 -6.22 -4.72
C LYS A 135 17.14 -5.26 -3.99
N GLN A 136 18.45 -5.33 -4.27
CA GLN A 136 19.44 -4.43 -3.66
C GLN A 136 19.92 -3.42 -4.71
N SER A 137 19.97 -2.15 -4.34
CA SER A 137 20.47 -1.05 -5.18
C SER A 137 21.08 0.06 -4.32
N GLU A 138 22.26 0.55 -4.68
CA GLU A 138 22.92 1.72 -4.07
C GLU A 138 22.88 1.77 -2.52
N GLY A 139 23.20 0.66 -1.85
CA GLY A 139 23.22 0.57 -0.38
C GLY A 139 21.84 0.43 0.27
N HIS A 140 20.78 0.35 -0.53
CA HIS A 140 19.41 0.12 -0.09
C HIS A 140 18.91 -1.23 -0.58
N THR A 141 18.01 -1.83 0.19
CA THR A 141 17.33 -3.07 -0.17
C THR A 141 15.84 -2.82 -0.12
N MET A 142 15.20 -2.82 -1.29
CA MET A 142 13.75 -2.78 -1.43
C MET A 142 13.20 -4.17 -1.17
N ILE A 143 12.19 -4.25 -0.34
CA ILE A 143 11.53 -5.48 0.05
C ILE A 143 10.03 -5.33 -0.20
N ALA A 144 9.46 -6.28 -0.94
CA ALA A 144 8.04 -6.42 -1.14
C ALA A 144 7.57 -7.74 -0.52
N VAL A 145 6.45 -7.73 0.20
CA VAL A 145 5.86 -8.94 0.76
C VAL A 145 4.40 -9.04 0.33
N VAL A 146 4.04 -10.19 -0.22
CA VAL A 146 2.69 -10.48 -0.69
C VAL A 146 2.07 -11.61 0.12
N GLU A 147 0.90 -11.36 0.69
CA GLU A 147 0.12 -12.38 1.41
C GLU A 147 -1.29 -12.52 0.83
N GLY A 148 -1.99 -13.59 1.22
CA GLY A 148 -3.35 -13.92 0.78
C GLY A 148 -3.41 -15.02 -0.28
N ASP A 149 -4.64 -15.40 -0.65
CA ASP A 149 -4.92 -16.55 -1.53
C ASP A 149 -4.36 -16.35 -2.95
N LYS A 150 -4.32 -15.11 -3.42
CA LYS A 150 -3.77 -14.76 -4.74
C LYS A 150 -2.32 -14.26 -4.67
N ARG A 151 -1.55 -14.56 -3.61
CA ARG A 151 -0.19 -14.03 -3.46
C ARG A 151 0.75 -14.29 -4.65
N ARG A 152 0.66 -15.46 -5.30
CA ARG A 152 1.54 -15.85 -6.42
C ARG A 152 1.42 -14.93 -7.65
N PRO A 153 0.23 -14.69 -8.23
CA PRO A 153 0.12 -13.79 -9.38
C PRO A 153 0.58 -12.36 -9.08
N TYR A 154 0.33 -11.83 -7.88
CA TYR A 154 0.84 -10.49 -7.52
C TYR A 154 2.36 -10.48 -7.30
N ALA A 155 2.92 -11.51 -6.69
CA ALA A 155 4.38 -11.65 -6.56
C ALA A 155 5.07 -11.79 -7.94
N ALA A 156 4.43 -12.44 -8.91
CA ALA A 156 4.93 -12.53 -10.29
C ALA A 156 4.97 -11.16 -10.99
N LEU A 157 3.95 -10.32 -10.79
CA LEU A 157 3.95 -8.94 -11.31
C LEU A 157 5.08 -8.13 -10.69
N ILE A 158 5.24 -8.20 -9.37
CA ILE A 158 6.32 -7.50 -8.67
C ILE A 158 7.69 -7.98 -9.15
N LEU A 159 7.89 -9.30 -9.29
CA LEU A 159 9.15 -9.85 -9.80
C LEU A 159 9.43 -9.35 -11.22
N HIS A 160 8.42 -9.28 -12.08
CA HIS A 160 8.57 -8.76 -13.44
C HIS A 160 9.05 -7.30 -13.45
N GLU A 161 8.45 -6.43 -12.64
CA GLU A 161 8.83 -5.02 -12.56
C GLU A 161 10.20 -4.82 -11.89
N LEU A 162 10.52 -5.64 -10.88
CA LEU A 162 11.86 -5.64 -10.27
C LEU A 162 12.95 -6.11 -11.26
N ARG A 163 12.60 -6.85 -12.32
CA ARG A 163 13.48 -7.18 -13.45
C ARG A 163 13.46 -6.13 -14.56
N ASP A 164 13.09 -4.89 -14.23
CA ASP A 164 12.97 -3.76 -15.14
C ASP A 164 11.92 -3.98 -16.26
N GLY A 165 10.88 -4.79 -15.98
CA GLY A 165 9.76 -5.03 -16.90
C GLY A 165 10.14 -5.82 -18.17
N GLN A 166 11.26 -6.56 -18.15
CA GLN A 166 11.73 -7.28 -19.33
C GLN A 166 11.27 -8.75 -19.33
N GLY A 167 10.65 -9.16 -20.43
CA GLY A 167 10.31 -10.57 -20.71
C GLY A 167 8.84 -10.91 -20.47
N GLU A 168 8.54 -12.21 -20.45
CA GLU A 168 7.20 -12.72 -20.12
C GLU A 168 7.02 -12.76 -18.60
N LEU A 169 5.76 -12.79 -18.12
CA LEU A 169 5.47 -12.87 -16.70
C LEU A 169 6.09 -14.17 -16.13
N PRO A 170 6.91 -14.10 -15.07
CA PRO A 170 7.53 -15.30 -14.53
C PRO A 170 6.49 -16.25 -13.91
N ASP A 171 6.53 -17.52 -14.28
CA ASP A 171 5.84 -18.57 -13.52
C ASP A 171 6.68 -18.92 -12.28
N LEU A 172 6.20 -18.51 -11.10
CA LEU A 172 6.86 -18.80 -9.83
C LEU A 172 7.00 -20.31 -9.57
N SER A 173 6.15 -21.13 -10.18
CA SER A 173 6.21 -22.60 -10.07
C SER A 173 7.44 -23.16 -10.79
N GLU A 174 7.88 -22.52 -11.87
CA GLU A 174 9.06 -22.92 -12.64
C GLU A 174 10.38 -22.44 -12.00
N LEU A 175 10.31 -21.41 -11.16
CA LEU A 175 11.44 -20.90 -10.38
C LEU A 175 11.84 -21.82 -9.21
N GLY A 176 11.24 -23.01 -9.10
CA GLY A 176 11.54 -23.98 -8.06
C GLY A 176 10.84 -23.71 -6.74
N VAL A 177 9.86 -22.80 -6.72
CA VAL A 177 9.15 -22.43 -5.49
C VAL A 177 8.02 -23.43 -5.22
N GLN A 178 8.32 -24.45 -4.41
CA GLN A 178 7.35 -25.49 -4.02
C GLN A 178 6.66 -25.14 -2.70
N ALA A 179 5.34 -25.33 -2.68
CA ALA A 179 4.47 -25.07 -1.52
C ALA A 179 4.66 -26.13 -0.41
#